data_AF-A0A382FS26-F1
#
_entry.id   AF-A0A382FS26-F1
#
_cell.length_a   1.000
_cell.length_b   1.000
_cell.length_c   1.000
_cell.angle_alpha   90.00
_cell.angle_beta   90.00
_cell.angle_gamma   90.00
#
_symmetry.space_group_name_H-M   'P 1'
#
loop_
_entity.id
_entity.type
_entity.pdbx_description
1 polymer ?
#
loop_
_entity_poly.entity_id
_entity_poly.type
_entity_poly.pdbx_seq_one_letter_code
_entity_poly.pdbx_strand_id
1 'polypeptide(L)'
;AYLEFTAYSTVTYGNPSMRIRGVADDDASDFHPGRRNRLRNLPKTSGITWSMPDFYNNYTYRTPDVSNIVKQIVDRSGWRSGNDMAFVLDDFVSYRGAHTYNNSPSKAPKLIVKFNGSATPRASATVREHLISKIDELSANGLTPIVDTLLEAANYYGGRDVDYGRKRGESDVSSSVRRSTRVSHRSSYIGADSILPSGCSEDNLSDRDCITEQIPTPASYISPVSDLQCQTNNHIVLLSDGEANNNHSVSKIQTLLGKSCTGSGGEKCGLDLVRNISEASTSVIGPRVITHTIGFAANNTANNFLNQLALQSGGGFYQADNSTDLLEAFNTILRSVKDINATFVSPGVAVNQLNRLTHRDELYFALFKPSEGAIWPGNLKRYRLSGDEILDKNSLNAVDSVTGFFAENAHSYWSTLADGSEVSEGGAASRLGGNRNIYVFNDTGSIVRSANELHENNTNITNTDLAIQGETDADALRDAILKWTRGLDVKDSNGDGSTTDYRSQMGDPIHSQPIIVN
;
A
#
# COMPACT_ATOMS: atom_id res chain seq x y z
N ALA A 1 14.50 25.54 6.99
CA ALA A 1 14.51 25.71 5.53
C ALA A 1 15.96 25.88 5.09
N TYR A 2 16.36 25.40 3.92
CA TYR A 2 17.74 25.58 3.41
C TYR A 2 17.73 25.73 1.89
N LEU A 3 18.76 26.38 1.34
CA LEU A 3 19.06 26.29 -0.09
C LEU A 3 19.97 25.09 -0.33
N GLU A 4 19.71 24.33 -1.38
CA GLU A 4 20.53 23.20 -1.82
C GLU A 4 21.15 23.53 -3.18
N PHE A 5 22.47 23.38 -3.30
CA PHE A 5 23.23 23.67 -4.51
C PHE A 5 23.91 22.41 -5.03
N THR A 6 23.81 22.15 -6.34
CA THR A 6 24.62 21.11 -7.01
C THR A 6 25.88 21.75 -7.60
N ALA A 7 27.05 21.26 -7.20
CA ALA A 7 28.33 21.83 -7.62
C ALA A 7 28.66 21.52 -9.10
N TYR A 8 29.11 22.53 -9.86
CA TYR A 8 29.54 22.39 -11.28
C TYR A 8 31.04 22.02 -11.44
N SER A 9 31.81 22.11 -10.35
CA SER A 9 33.28 22.02 -10.23
C SER A 9 33.97 23.39 -10.09
N THR A 10 34.56 23.63 -8.92
CA THR A 10 35.55 24.70 -8.68
C THR A 10 36.49 24.24 -7.57
N VAL A 11 37.74 23.94 -7.92
CA VAL A 11 38.79 23.62 -6.93
C VAL A 11 39.60 24.90 -6.69
N THR A 12 39.18 25.70 -5.71
CA THR A 12 39.97 26.83 -5.21
C THR A 12 40.21 26.64 -3.72
N TYR A 13 41.47 26.42 -3.35
CA TYR A 13 41.92 26.36 -1.96
C TYR A 13 41.59 27.68 -1.24
N GLY A 14 41.01 27.61 -0.04
CA GLY A 14 40.65 28.77 0.78
C GLY A 14 39.40 28.53 1.61
N ASN A 15 39.01 29.54 2.40
CA ASN A 15 37.78 29.55 3.22
C ASN A 15 36.72 30.41 2.52
N PRO A 16 36.03 29.91 1.47
CA PRO A 16 35.04 30.70 0.76
C PRO A 16 33.83 30.97 1.64
N SER A 17 33.26 32.16 1.52
CA SER A 17 32.01 32.48 2.19
C SER A 17 31.15 33.39 1.35
N MET A 18 29.84 33.33 1.57
CA MET A 18 28.90 34.30 1.01
C MET A 18 27.79 34.60 2.01
N ARG A 19 27.25 35.80 1.94
CA ARG A 19 26.06 36.18 2.70
C ARG A 19 24.81 35.94 1.86
N ILE A 20 23.85 35.24 2.44
CA ILE A 20 22.56 34.91 1.85
C ILE A 20 21.52 35.83 2.47
N ARG A 21 20.74 36.52 1.63
CA ARG A 21 19.63 37.40 2.01
C ARG A 21 18.42 37.15 1.13
N GLY A 22 17.23 37.41 1.65
CA GLY A 22 16.02 37.49 0.85
C GLY A 22 15.80 38.91 0.34
N VAL A 23 15.14 39.07 -0.80
CA VAL A 23 14.60 40.36 -1.23
C VAL A 23 13.38 40.67 -0.37
N ALA A 24 13.38 41.81 0.32
CA ALA A 24 12.30 42.23 1.21
C ALA A 24 11.17 42.90 0.41
N ASP A 25 10.54 42.11 -0.45
CA ASP A 25 9.42 42.49 -1.32
C ASP A 25 8.26 41.50 -1.14
N ASP A 26 7.04 41.93 -1.44
CA ASP A 26 5.84 41.10 -1.29
C ASP A 26 5.69 40.11 -2.47
N ASP A 27 6.14 40.51 -3.66
CA ASP A 27 6.15 39.70 -4.89
C ASP A 27 7.36 40.10 -5.74
N ALA A 28 8.41 39.26 -5.73
CA ALA A 28 9.69 39.64 -6.31
C ALA A 28 9.67 39.58 -7.85
N SER A 29 9.89 40.71 -8.50
CA SER A 29 10.01 40.78 -9.98
C SER A 29 11.12 39.90 -10.56
N ASP A 30 10.99 39.54 -11.85
CA ASP A 30 11.94 38.78 -12.69
C ASP A 30 13.34 39.43 -12.92
N PHE A 31 13.59 40.59 -12.31
CA PHE A 31 14.80 41.41 -12.47
C PHE A 31 15.08 41.93 -13.90
N HIS A 32 14.11 41.86 -14.81
CA HIS A 32 14.17 42.46 -16.15
C HIS A 32 13.57 43.88 -16.17
N PRO A 33 14.05 44.79 -17.05
CA PRO A 33 15.38 44.79 -17.65
C PRO A 33 16.46 45.03 -16.57
N GLY A 34 17.66 44.49 -16.80
CA GLY A 34 18.78 44.57 -15.85
C GLY A 34 19.32 46.00 -15.70
N ARG A 35 18.90 46.71 -14.64
CA ARG A 35 19.45 48.03 -14.30
C ARG A 35 20.71 47.88 -13.42
N ARG A 36 21.74 48.69 -13.70
CA ARG A 36 22.99 48.72 -12.92
C ARG A 36 22.67 48.94 -11.43
N ASN A 37 23.29 48.14 -10.55
CA ASN A 37 23.12 48.17 -9.09
C ASN A 37 21.72 47.79 -8.55
N ARG A 38 20.78 47.31 -9.38
CA ARG A 38 19.44 46.88 -8.90
C ARG A 38 19.54 45.92 -7.72
N LEU A 39 20.25 44.80 -7.89
CA LEU A 39 20.42 43.79 -6.84
C LEU A 39 21.08 44.36 -5.56
N ARG A 40 22.01 45.31 -5.70
CA ARG A 40 22.67 45.97 -4.55
C ARG A 40 21.68 46.82 -3.75
N ASN A 41 20.84 47.59 -4.44
CA ASN A 41 19.98 48.60 -3.84
C ASN A 41 18.62 48.08 -3.37
N LEU A 42 18.22 46.87 -3.78
CA LEU A 42 16.98 46.27 -3.30
C LEU A 42 16.94 46.19 -1.77
N PRO A 43 15.79 46.49 -1.14
CA PRO A 43 15.54 46.13 0.25
C PRO A 43 15.75 44.63 0.44
N LYS A 44 16.41 44.26 1.53
CA LYS A 44 16.73 42.86 1.83
C LYS A 44 16.41 42.54 3.28
N THR A 45 16.10 41.29 3.54
CA THR A 45 15.98 40.74 4.90
C THR A 45 17.30 40.81 5.65
N SER A 46 17.29 40.47 6.94
CA SER A 46 18.52 40.03 7.60
C SER A 46 19.15 38.87 6.83
N GLY A 47 20.49 38.77 6.85
CA GLY A 47 21.20 37.70 6.15
C GLY A 47 21.91 36.73 7.08
N ILE A 48 22.34 35.61 6.50
CA ILE A 48 23.24 34.64 7.15
C ILE A 48 24.48 34.46 6.29
N THR A 49 25.66 34.39 6.92
CA THR A 49 26.90 34.06 6.22
C THR A 49 27.07 32.55 6.18
N TRP A 50 27.19 32.00 4.98
CA TRP A 50 27.54 30.61 4.77
C TRP A 50 29.03 30.49 4.47
N SER A 51 29.77 29.86 5.37
CA SER A 51 31.11 29.33 5.09
C SER A 51 30.94 28.04 4.31
N MET A 52 31.35 28.04 3.04
CA MET A 52 31.11 26.92 2.13
C MET A 52 32.21 25.86 2.27
N PRO A 53 31.86 24.56 2.30
CA PRO A 53 32.85 23.48 2.23
C PRO A 53 33.47 23.40 0.83
N ASP A 54 34.40 22.46 0.65
CA ASP A 54 34.90 22.13 -0.67
C ASP A 54 33.81 21.49 -1.53
N PHE A 55 33.62 22.06 -2.72
CA PHE A 55 32.64 21.60 -3.69
C PHE A 55 33.27 20.58 -4.63
N TYR A 56 32.82 19.34 -4.52
CA TYR A 56 33.13 18.26 -5.44
C TYR A 56 32.09 18.25 -6.55
N ASN A 57 32.56 18.07 -7.78
CA ASN A 57 31.71 18.10 -8.96
C ASN A 57 30.50 17.15 -8.84
N ASN A 58 29.30 17.67 -9.11
CA ASN A 58 28.00 17.00 -8.99
C ASN A 58 27.55 16.58 -7.59
N TYR A 59 28.26 16.98 -6.52
CA TYR A 59 27.77 16.79 -5.15
C TYR A 59 26.81 17.92 -4.77
N THR A 60 25.87 17.59 -3.88
CA THR A 60 24.89 18.55 -3.34
C THR A 60 25.35 19.09 -1.99
N TYR A 61 25.17 20.40 -1.81
CA TYR A 61 25.57 21.12 -0.61
C TYR A 61 24.43 21.97 -0.09
N ARG A 62 24.21 21.90 1.22
CA ARG A 62 23.13 22.62 1.90
C ARG A 62 23.67 23.83 2.63
N THR A 63 22.93 24.93 2.54
CA THR A 63 23.20 26.11 3.37
C THR A 63 22.83 25.85 4.82
N PRO A 64 23.32 26.69 5.75
CA PRO A 64 22.70 26.86 7.07
C PRO A 64 21.21 27.20 6.96
N ASP A 65 20.51 27.14 8.09
CA ASP A 65 19.08 27.40 8.14
C ASP A 65 18.73 28.82 7.67
N VAL A 66 17.92 28.91 6.62
CA VAL A 66 17.40 30.18 6.06
C VAL A 66 15.95 30.44 6.48
N SER A 67 15.39 29.69 7.45
CA SER A 67 13.99 29.84 7.89
C SER A 67 13.65 31.27 8.31
N ASN A 68 14.58 31.97 8.98
CA ASN A 68 14.34 33.36 9.40
C ASN A 68 14.25 34.34 8.22
N ILE A 69 14.96 34.05 7.12
CA ILE A 69 14.89 34.83 5.88
C ILE A 69 13.52 34.62 5.23
N VAL A 70 13.11 33.35 5.09
CA VAL A 70 11.81 32.97 4.52
C VAL A 70 10.68 33.60 5.33
N LYS A 71 10.71 33.50 6.67
CA LYS A 71 9.71 34.10 7.58
C LYS A 71 9.58 35.61 7.39
N GLN A 72 10.69 36.34 7.31
CA GLN A 72 10.65 37.79 7.09
C GLN A 72 9.99 38.21 5.77
N ILE A 73 9.89 37.31 4.78
CA ILE A 73 9.20 37.57 3.52
C ILE A 73 7.73 37.17 3.64
N VAL A 74 7.43 35.96 4.11
CA VAL A 74 6.05 35.47 4.17
C VAL A 74 5.19 36.12 5.26
N ASP A 75 5.82 36.67 6.31
CA ASP A 75 5.13 37.41 7.38
C ASP A 75 4.83 38.87 6.99
N ARG A 76 5.22 39.30 5.79
CA ARG A 76 4.92 40.65 5.30
C ARG A 76 3.43 40.76 5.01
N SER A 77 2.83 41.90 5.38
CA SER A 77 1.38 42.12 5.23
C SER A 77 0.88 42.06 3.78
N GLY A 78 1.75 42.28 2.80
CA GLY A 78 1.40 42.22 1.38
C GLY A 78 1.67 40.86 0.72
N TRP A 79 2.32 39.92 1.40
CA TRP A 79 2.60 38.58 0.86
C TRP A 79 1.31 37.80 0.62
N ARG A 80 1.22 37.13 -0.53
CA ARG A 80 0.11 36.23 -0.90
C ARG A 80 0.66 34.91 -1.41
N SER A 81 -0.14 33.84 -1.28
CA SER A 81 0.19 32.55 -1.89
C SER A 81 0.30 32.70 -3.41
N GLY A 82 1.37 32.16 -3.99
CA GLY A 82 1.68 32.29 -5.41
C GLY A 82 2.60 33.47 -5.75
N ASN A 83 2.91 34.36 -4.80
CA ASN A 83 3.90 35.42 -5.01
C ASN A 83 5.31 34.85 -5.08
N ASP A 84 6.17 35.52 -5.85
CA ASP A 84 7.56 35.14 -6.06
C ASP A 84 8.46 35.56 -4.91
N MET A 85 9.35 34.65 -4.50
CA MET A 85 10.40 34.91 -3.51
C MET A 85 11.77 34.94 -4.20
N ALA A 86 12.58 35.97 -3.93
CA ALA A 86 13.94 36.06 -4.45
C ALA A 86 14.98 36.06 -3.33
N PHE A 87 16.11 35.38 -3.60
CA PHE A 87 17.31 35.42 -2.75
C PHE A 87 18.43 36.16 -3.47
N VAL A 88 19.17 36.97 -2.71
CA VAL A 88 20.39 37.63 -3.14
C VAL A 88 21.56 37.07 -2.35
N LEU A 89 22.56 36.62 -3.08
CA LEU A 89 23.84 36.17 -2.53
C LEU A 89 24.85 37.29 -2.77
N ASP A 90 25.54 37.73 -1.72
CA ASP A 90 26.50 38.83 -1.77
C ASP A 90 27.64 38.65 -0.77
N ASP A 91 28.54 39.63 -0.70
CA ASP A 91 29.68 39.63 0.22
C ASP A 91 30.56 38.37 0.08
N PHE A 92 30.84 38.02 -1.18
CA PHE A 92 31.61 36.84 -1.52
C PHE A 92 33.08 37.01 -1.13
N VAL A 93 33.58 36.06 -0.36
CA VAL A 93 35.01 35.82 -0.17
C VAL A 93 35.36 34.58 -0.98
N SER A 94 36.24 34.73 -1.98
CA SER A 94 36.50 33.67 -2.98
C SER A 94 35.20 33.23 -3.71
N TYR A 95 35.21 32.06 -4.35
CA TYR A 95 34.05 31.55 -5.08
C TYR A 95 33.94 30.03 -5.04
N ARG A 96 32.70 29.55 -5.18
CA ARG A 96 32.32 28.15 -5.43
C ARG A 96 31.29 28.14 -6.58
N GLY A 97 31.46 27.24 -7.54
CA GLY A 97 30.61 27.12 -8.72
C GLY A 97 29.48 26.11 -8.51
N ALA A 98 28.25 26.52 -8.76
CA ALA A 98 27.06 25.67 -8.77
C ALA A 98 26.35 25.76 -10.13
N HIS A 99 25.61 24.71 -10.49
CA HIS A 99 24.75 24.73 -11.68
C HIS A 99 23.66 25.80 -11.53
N THR A 100 23.31 26.43 -12.64
CA THR A 100 22.17 27.35 -12.75
C THR A 100 21.03 26.68 -13.50
N TYR A 101 19.80 27.19 -13.36
CA TYR A 101 18.64 26.67 -14.09
C TYR A 101 18.87 26.62 -15.61
N ASN A 102 19.39 27.70 -16.20
CA ASN A 102 19.68 27.74 -17.64
C ASN A 102 20.78 26.76 -18.10
N ASN A 103 21.65 26.32 -17.19
CA ASN A 103 22.66 25.31 -17.48
C ASN A 103 22.08 23.89 -17.33
N SER A 104 21.43 23.62 -16.20
CA SER A 104 20.81 22.33 -15.91
C SER A 104 19.67 22.49 -14.91
N PRO A 105 18.40 22.45 -15.35
CA PRO A 105 17.23 22.61 -14.47
C PRO A 105 17.18 21.61 -13.31
N SER A 106 17.53 20.34 -13.57
CA SER A 106 17.58 19.27 -12.56
C SER A 106 18.63 19.50 -11.47
N LYS A 107 19.68 20.27 -11.78
CA LYS A 107 20.79 20.60 -10.86
C LYS A 107 20.73 22.04 -10.36
N ALA A 108 19.67 22.78 -10.70
CA ALA A 108 19.51 24.16 -10.29
C ALA A 108 19.39 24.26 -8.76
N PRO A 109 19.75 25.40 -8.15
CA PRO A 109 19.60 25.58 -6.72
C PRO A 109 18.13 25.47 -6.30
N LYS A 110 17.85 24.70 -5.25
CA LYS A 110 16.48 24.49 -4.74
C LYS A 110 16.32 25.12 -3.36
N LEU A 111 15.19 25.78 -3.10
CA LEU A 111 14.77 26.13 -1.74
C LEU A 111 13.96 24.99 -1.15
N ILE A 112 14.47 24.36 -0.09
CA ILE A 112 13.77 23.30 0.63
C ILE A 112 13.18 23.86 1.91
N VAL A 113 11.85 23.94 1.96
CA VAL A 113 11.09 24.34 3.16
C VAL A 113 10.38 23.12 3.72
N LYS A 114 10.75 22.72 4.93
CA LYS A 114 9.97 21.77 5.74
C LYS A 114 9.15 22.58 6.72
N PHE A 115 7.83 22.44 6.67
CA PHE A 115 6.91 23.09 7.59
C PHE A 115 5.90 22.06 8.10
N ASN A 116 5.39 22.28 9.31
CA ASN A 116 4.28 21.52 9.88
C ASN A 116 3.10 22.49 9.92
N GLY A 117 2.05 22.22 9.15
CA GLY A 117 0.90 23.11 9.02
C GLY A 117 -0.42 22.33 9.08
N SER A 118 -1.39 22.88 9.79
CA SER A 118 -2.79 22.46 9.71
C SER A 118 -3.38 23.00 8.41
N ALA A 119 -3.85 22.12 7.52
CA ALA A 119 -4.48 22.52 6.26
C ALA A 119 -5.72 23.37 6.55
N THR A 120 -5.71 24.63 6.15
CA THR A 120 -6.89 25.52 6.20
C THR A 120 -7.72 25.31 4.93
N PRO A 121 -8.97 24.85 5.03
CA PRO A 121 -9.83 24.66 3.86
C PRO A 121 -9.92 25.96 3.04
N ARG A 122 -9.71 25.85 1.72
CA ARG A 122 -9.73 26.94 0.71
C ARG A 122 -8.52 27.88 0.61
N ALA A 123 -7.49 27.73 1.46
CA ALA A 123 -6.25 28.52 1.34
C ALA A 123 -5.04 27.69 0.86
N SER A 124 -5.14 26.36 0.92
CA SER A 124 -4.17 25.39 0.42
C SER A 124 -4.91 24.32 -0.37
N ALA A 125 -4.37 23.91 -1.52
CA ALA A 125 -4.87 22.74 -2.23
C ALA A 125 -4.85 21.54 -1.27
N THR A 126 -6.01 20.96 -1.05
CA THR A 126 -6.13 19.73 -0.25
C THR A 126 -5.38 18.60 -0.94
N VAL A 127 -4.98 17.58 -0.19
CA VAL A 127 -4.41 16.36 -0.78
C VAL A 127 -5.35 15.78 -1.85
N ARG A 128 -6.66 15.90 -1.66
CA ARG A 128 -7.67 15.48 -2.65
C ARG A 128 -7.58 16.29 -3.95
N GLU A 129 -7.53 17.61 -3.87
CA GLU A 129 -7.40 18.47 -5.06
C GLU A 129 -6.07 18.24 -5.77
N HIS A 130 -5.00 18.01 -5.01
CA HIS A 130 -3.70 17.64 -5.59
C HIS A 130 -3.76 16.30 -6.33
N LEU A 131 -4.37 15.27 -5.72
CA LEU A 131 -4.56 13.97 -6.37
C LEU A 131 -5.41 14.07 -7.64
N ILE A 132 -6.50 14.84 -7.61
CA ILE A 132 -7.33 15.10 -8.81
C ILE A 132 -6.47 15.76 -9.90
N SER A 133 -5.71 16.80 -9.56
CA SER A 133 -4.80 17.45 -10.52
C SER A 133 -3.79 16.48 -11.12
N LYS A 134 -3.26 15.52 -10.33
CA LYS A 134 -2.35 14.50 -10.85
C LYS A 134 -3.04 13.47 -11.74
N ILE A 135 -4.30 13.16 -11.48
CA ILE A 135 -5.12 12.32 -12.37
C ILE A 135 -5.41 13.06 -13.67
N ASP A 136 -5.75 14.35 -13.62
CA ASP A 136 -6.02 15.18 -14.81
C ASP A 136 -4.78 15.34 -15.71
N GLU A 137 -3.57 15.22 -15.15
CA GLU A 137 -2.31 15.19 -15.90
C GLU A 137 -2.09 13.88 -16.70
N LEU A 138 -2.81 12.80 -16.37
CA LEU A 138 -2.69 11.51 -17.05
C LEU A 138 -3.53 11.49 -18.34
N SER A 139 -2.90 11.86 -19.45
CA SER A 139 -3.51 11.76 -20.78
C SER A 139 -3.25 10.40 -21.43
N ALA A 140 -4.28 9.75 -21.99
CA ALA A 140 -4.10 8.59 -22.85
C ALA A 140 -3.52 8.99 -24.22
N ASN A 141 -2.44 8.34 -24.65
CA ASN A 141 -1.81 8.58 -25.96
C ASN A 141 -1.03 7.35 -26.43
N GLY A 142 -1.22 6.95 -27.69
CA GLY A 142 -0.49 5.86 -28.30
C GLY A 142 -1.23 4.52 -28.22
N LEU A 143 -0.48 3.47 -27.87
CA LEU A 143 -0.93 2.08 -27.81
C LEU A 143 -1.07 1.62 -26.35
N THR A 144 -1.48 0.36 -26.13
CA THR A 144 -1.76 -0.22 -24.81
C THR A 144 -0.72 -1.30 -24.44
N PRO A 145 0.42 -0.92 -23.82
CA PRO A 145 1.53 -1.83 -23.57
C PRO A 145 1.38 -2.63 -22.27
N ILE A 146 0.31 -3.42 -22.14
CA ILE A 146 -0.03 -4.13 -20.88
C ILE A 146 1.14 -4.97 -20.36
N VAL A 147 1.78 -5.75 -21.23
CA VAL A 147 2.86 -6.66 -20.82
C VAL A 147 4.13 -5.91 -20.42
N ASP A 148 4.45 -4.78 -21.08
CA ASP A 148 5.59 -3.94 -20.69
C ASP A 148 5.36 -3.29 -19.32
N THR A 149 4.13 -2.83 -19.06
CA THR A 149 3.73 -2.29 -17.75
C THR A 149 3.81 -3.35 -16.65
N LEU A 150 3.36 -4.57 -16.92
CA LEU A 150 3.45 -5.68 -15.97
C LEU A 150 4.90 -6.09 -15.69
N LEU A 151 5.79 -6.10 -16.69
CA LEU A 151 7.22 -6.32 -16.48
C LEU A 151 7.82 -5.22 -15.60
N GLU A 152 7.51 -3.95 -15.87
CA GLU A 152 8.01 -2.83 -15.08
C GLU A 152 7.54 -2.91 -13.62
N ALA A 153 6.26 -3.28 -13.41
CA ALA A 153 5.72 -3.53 -12.08
C ALA A 153 6.42 -4.71 -11.38
N ALA A 154 6.69 -5.80 -12.10
CA ALA A 154 7.44 -6.94 -11.56
C ALA A 154 8.89 -6.55 -11.18
N ASN A 155 9.54 -5.69 -11.97
CA ASN A 155 10.85 -5.14 -11.64
C ASN A 155 10.79 -4.27 -10.38
N TYR A 156 9.75 -3.45 -10.21
CA TYR A 156 9.54 -2.64 -9.01
C TYR A 156 9.38 -3.51 -7.76
N TYR A 157 8.48 -4.50 -7.79
CA TYR A 157 8.29 -5.42 -6.67
C TYR A 157 9.54 -6.26 -6.37
N GLY A 158 10.28 -6.68 -7.40
CA GLY A 158 11.51 -7.46 -7.23
C GLY A 158 12.76 -6.63 -6.86
N GLY A 159 12.66 -5.30 -6.77
CA GLY A 159 13.82 -4.43 -6.55
C GLY A 159 14.88 -4.53 -7.66
N ARG A 160 14.44 -4.79 -8.90
CA ARG A 160 15.30 -5.02 -10.07
C ARG A 160 15.61 -3.72 -10.79
N ASP A 161 16.41 -3.79 -11.85
CA ASP A 161 16.75 -2.62 -12.65
C ASP A 161 15.51 -1.92 -13.23
N VAL A 162 15.53 -0.58 -13.18
CA VAL A 162 14.52 0.27 -13.82
C VAL A 162 14.70 0.11 -15.32
N ASP A 163 13.61 -0.16 -16.05
CA ASP A 163 13.69 -0.43 -17.48
C ASP A 163 12.90 0.62 -18.25
N TYR A 164 11.60 0.40 -18.50
CA TYR A 164 10.75 1.38 -19.20
C TYR A 164 10.56 2.68 -18.41
N GLY A 165 10.71 2.62 -17.08
CA GLY A 165 10.66 3.80 -16.22
C GLY A 165 11.87 4.75 -16.37
N ARG A 166 12.91 4.39 -17.12
CA ARG A 166 14.12 5.23 -17.25
C ARG A 166 13.95 6.42 -18.15
N LYS A 167 13.11 6.32 -19.17
CA LYS A 167 12.94 7.35 -20.22
C LYS A 167 11.47 7.51 -20.51
N ARG A 168 11.10 8.66 -21.07
CA ARG A 168 9.75 8.88 -21.57
C ARG A 168 9.43 8.14 -22.88
N GLY A 169 10.11 7.05 -23.19
CA GLY A 169 10.07 6.35 -24.47
C GLY A 169 11.34 6.58 -25.31
N GLU A 170 11.54 5.69 -26.27
CA GLU A 170 12.71 5.70 -27.16
C GLU A 170 12.58 6.73 -28.28
N SER A 171 13.67 6.98 -29.01
CA SER A 171 13.73 8.06 -30.02
C SER A 171 12.78 7.89 -31.20
N ASP A 172 12.37 6.66 -31.48
CA ASP A 172 11.40 6.27 -32.51
C ASP A 172 9.95 6.47 -32.06
N VAL A 173 9.70 6.65 -30.76
CA VAL A 173 8.37 6.97 -30.22
C VAL A 173 8.02 8.43 -30.49
N SER A 174 6.79 8.68 -30.91
CA SER A 174 6.32 10.02 -31.27
C SER A 174 6.45 11.00 -30.09
N SER A 175 6.74 12.27 -30.40
CA SER A 175 6.88 13.31 -29.37
C SER A 175 5.60 13.51 -28.55
N SER A 176 4.43 13.22 -29.11
CA SER A 176 3.15 13.30 -28.37
C SER A 176 3.04 12.21 -27.31
N VAL A 177 3.40 10.96 -27.64
CA VAL A 177 3.42 9.86 -26.68
C VAL A 177 4.48 10.11 -25.61
N ARG A 178 5.69 10.52 -26.01
CA ARG A 178 6.77 10.85 -25.06
C ARG A 178 6.45 12.01 -24.12
N ARG A 179 5.55 12.90 -24.51
CA ARG A 179 5.07 13.98 -23.63
C ARG A 179 4.07 13.48 -22.60
N SER A 180 3.28 12.47 -22.96
CA SER A 180 2.25 11.85 -22.11
C SER A 180 2.79 10.78 -21.16
N THR A 181 3.99 10.25 -21.41
CA THR A 181 4.67 9.30 -20.51
C THR A 181 5.52 10.02 -19.44
N ARG A 182 5.92 9.28 -18.41
CA ARG A 182 6.75 9.74 -17.29
C ARG A 182 7.89 8.78 -17.03
N VAL A 183 8.96 9.28 -16.43
CA VAL A 183 10.00 8.43 -15.82
C VAL A 183 9.61 8.04 -14.40
N SER A 184 10.24 7.02 -13.85
CA SER A 184 10.04 6.58 -12.48
C SER A 184 10.36 7.69 -11.50
N HIS A 185 9.53 7.81 -10.47
CA HIS A 185 9.70 8.83 -9.45
C HIS A 185 11.01 8.62 -8.68
N ARG A 186 11.70 9.70 -8.29
CA ARG A 186 13.01 9.62 -7.62
C ARG A 186 13.01 8.71 -6.39
N SER A 187 11.91 8.71 -5.63
CA SER A 187 11.78 7.89 -4.41
C SER A 187 11.61 6.40 -4.65
N SER A 188 11.37 5.95 -5.89
CA SER A 188 11.17 4.54 -6.18
C SER A 188 12.45 3.79 -6.54
N TYR A 189 13.60 4.46 -6.69
CA TYR A 189 14.83 3.80 -7.14
C TYR A 189 16.11 4.32 -6.47
N ILE A 190 17.15 3.48 -6.49
CA ILE A 190 18.53 3.81 -6.17
C ILE A 190 19.24 4.12 -7.49
N GLY A 191 19.87 5.30 -7.58
CA GLY A 191 20.52 5.77 -8.81
C GLY A 191 20.72 7.29 -8.79
N ALA A 192 21.25 7.82 -9.88
CA ALA A 192 21.36 9.26 -10.09
C ALA A 192 19.98 9.89 -10.36
N ASP A 193 19.83 11.16 -10.03
CA ASP A 193 18.60 11.91 -10.29
C ASP A 193 18.27 12.00 -11.79
N SER A 194 16.98 12.14 -12.09
CA SER A 194 16.49 12.37 -13.45
C SER A 194 17.10 13.64 -14.05
N ILE A 195 17.55 13.56 -15.31
CA ILE A 195 18.08 14.69 -16.05
C ILE A 195 16.94 15.39 -16.79
N LEU A 196 16.50 16.52 -16.25
CA LEU A 196 15.54 17.43 -16.90
C LEU A 196 16.24 18.28 -17.99
N PRO A 197 15.72 18.30 -19.23
CA PRO A 197 16.18 19.18 -20.30
C PRO A 197 15.89 20.66 -20.01
N SER A 198 16.59 21.57 -20.69
CA SER A 198 16.29 23.01 -20.61
C SER A 198 14.83 23.29 -20.98
N GLY A 199 14.11 24.01 -20.14
CA GLY A 199 12.67 24.32 -20.32
C GLY A 199 11.73 23.32 -19.63
N CYS A 200 12.22 22.15 -19.23
CA CYS A 200 11.42 21.20 -18.45
C CYS A 200 11.47 21.51 -16.95
N SER A 201 10.30 21.61 -16.31
CA SER A 201 10.15 21.77 -14.86
C SER A 201 9.30 20.66 -14.24
N GLU A 202 9.50 20.40 -12.95
CA GLU A 202 8.69 19.45 -12.17
C GLU A 202 7.23 19.92 -12.02
N ASP A 203 6.97 21.23 -12.15
CA ASP A 203 5.63 21.82 -12.04
C ASP A 203 4.76 21.56 -13.27
N ASN A 204 5.38 21.38 -14.45
CA ASN A 204 4.68 21.07 -15.70
C ASN A 204 5.41 19.97 -16.47
N LEU A 205 5.36 18.75 -15.95
CA LEU A 205 5.94 17.59 -16.61
C LEU A 205 5.27 17.26 -17.96
N SER A 206 4.12 17.86 -18.29
CA SER A 206 3.47 17.73 -19.59
C SER A 206 4.03 18.69 -20.65
N ASP A 207 5.03 19.50 -20.33
CA ASP A 207 5.69 20.39 -21.29
C ASP A 207 6.40 19.59 -22.40
N ARG A 208 6.43 20.16 -23.62
CA ARG A 208 7.15 19.57 -24.76
C ARG A 208 8.65 19.48 -24.51
N ASP A 209 9.22 20.35 -23.69
CA ASP A 209 10.65 20.33 -23.38
C ASP A 209 11.03 19.13 -22.50
N CYS A 210 10.07 18.48 -21.84
CA CYS A 210 10.30 17.33 -20.99
C CYS A 210 10.47 15.99 -21.74
N ILE A 211 10.24 15.93 -23.05
CA ILE A 211 10.18 14.65 -23.80
C ILE A 211 11.50 13.84 -23.76
N THR A 212 12.64 14.49 -23.53
CA THR A 212 13.97 13.87 -23.42
C THR A 212 14.44 13.67 -21.98
N GLU A 213 13.55 13.82 -21.00
CA GLU A 213 13.83 13.46 -19.61
C GLU A 213 14.25 11.99 -19.50
N GLN A 214 15.31 11.73 -18.73
CA GLN A 214 15.82 10.38 -18.51
C GLN A 214 16.54 10.23 -17.17
N ILE A 215 16.45 9.03 -16.61
CA ILE A 215 17.21 8.57 -15.43
C ILE A 215 18.52 7.94 -15.94
N PRO A 216 19.71 8.37 -15.47
CA PRO A 216 20.99 7.76 -15.85
C PRO A 216 21.13 6.29 -15.42
N THR A 217 21.97 5.51 -16.10
CA THR A 217 22.37 4.16 -15.63
C THR A 217 23.53 4.26 -14.63
N PRO A 218 23.64 3.34 -13.66
CA PRO A 218 22.64 2.33 -13.27
C PRO A 218 21.49 2.93 -12.45
N ALA A 219 20.31 2.30 -12.53
CA ALA A 219 19.16 2.61 -11.68
C ALA A 219 18.39 1.34 -11.37
N SER A 220 18.13 1.07 -10.09
CA SER A 220 17.42 -0.15 -9.64
C SER A 220 16.33 0.23 -8.64
N TYR A 221 15.17 -0.42 -8.75
CA TYR A 221 14.02 -0.13 -7.91
C TYR A 221 14.28 -0.45 -6.44
N ILE A 222 13.70 0.37 -5.57
CA ILE A 222 13.57 0.10 -4.15
C ILE A 222 12.28 -0.71 -4.01
N SER A 223 12.41 -2.01 -3.73
CA SER A 223 11.24 -2.87 -3.53
C SER A 223 10.41 -2.38 -2.32
N PRO A 224 9.07 -2.34 -2.43
CA PRO A 224 8.21 -2.13 -1.26
C PRO A 224 8.16 -3.35 -0.33
N VAL A 225 8.70 -4.50 -0.78
CA VAL A 225 8.75 -5.76 -0.04
C VAL A 225 10.14 -5.95 0.53
N SER A 226 10.28 -5.68 1.83
CA SER A 226 11.51 -5.85 2.58
C SER A 226 11.57 -7.19 3.33
N ASP A 227 10.40 -7.76 3.65
CA ASP A 227 10.26 -8.99 4.43
C ASP A 227 9.35 -9.97 3.68
N LEU A 228 9.96 -10.98 3.07
CA LEU A 228 9.25 -12.01 2.30
C LEU A 228 8.41 -12.95 3.18
N GLN A 229 8.63 -12.97 4.50
CA GLN A 229 7.89 -13.82 5.44
C GLN A 229 6.66 -13.10 5.98
N CYS A 230 6.74 -11.78 6.21
CA CYS A 230 5.62 -10.98 6.70
C CYS A 230 4.78 -10.32 5.60
N GLN A 231 5.38 -9.99 4.45
CA GLN A 231 4.71 -9.29 3.35
C GLN A 231 4.41 -10.25 2.18
N THR A 232 3.66 -11.31 2.48
CA THR A 232 3.39 -12.43 1.56
C THR A 232 2.25 -12.17 0.57
N ASN A 233 1.44 -11.15 0.80
CA ASN A 233 0.26 -10.81 -0.02
C ASN A 233 0.41 -9.42 -0.63
N ASN A 234 1.14 -9.33 -1.75
CA ASN A 234 1.27 -8.10 -2.53
C ASN A 234 0.29 -8.15 -3.71
N HIS A 235 -0.22 -6.97 -4.10
CA HIS A 235 -1.27 -6.90 -5.11
C HIS A 235 -0.98 -5.82 -6.16
N ILE A 236 -1.30 -6.12 -7.40
CA ILE A 236 -1.37 -5.16 -8.51
C ILE A 236 -2.84 -5.02 -8.89
N VAL A 237 -3.31 -3.80 -9.12
CA VAL A 237 -4.58 -3.54 -9.79
C VAL A 237 -4.27 -2.92 -11.14
N LEU A 238 -4.49 -3.69 -12.20
CA LEU A 238 -4.29 -3.25 -13.58
C LEU A 238 -5.63 -2.80 -14.17
N LEU A 239 -5.72 -1.52 -14.53
CA LEU A 239 -6.85 -0.97 -15.26
C LEU A 239 -6.46 -0.77 -16.72
N SER A 240 -7.31 -1.22 -17.66
CA SER A 240 -7.13 -0.97 -19.09
C SER A 240 -8.47 -0.76 -19.78
N ASP A 241 -8.49 0.12 -20.78
CA ASP A 241 -9.63 0.41 -21.66
C ASP A 241 -9.50 -0.23 -23.06
N GLY A 242 -8.37 -0.87 -23.34
CA GLY A 242 -8.05 -1.39 -24.68
C GLY A 242 -7.32 -2.73 -24.68
N GLU A 243 -7.26 -3.32 -25.89
CA GLU A 243 -6.54 -4.57 -26.18
C GLU A 243 -5.02 -4.38 -26.05
N ALA A 244 -4.32 -5.39 -25.54
CA ALA A 244 -2.86 -5.36 -25.49
C ALA A 244 -2.28 -5.44 -26.92
N ASN A 245 -1.74 -4.32 -27.41
CA ASN A 245 -1.35 -4.18 -28.82
C ASN A 245 0.08 -3.65 -29.01
N ASN A 246 0.87 -3.58 -27.93
CA ASN A 246 2.27 -3.15 -27.98
C ASN A 246 3.11 -3.90 -26.94
N ASN A 247 4.16 -4.61 -27.35
CA ASN A 247 4.93 -5.45 -26.44
C ASN A 247 6.38 -5.57 -26.90
N HIS A 248 7.27 -5.07 -26.06
CA HIS A 248 8.72 -5.09 -26.27
C HIS A 248 9.44 -5.98 -25.23
N SER A 249 8.69 -6.54 -24.28
CA SER A 249 9.20 -7.22 -23.10
C SER A 249 9.44 -8.72 -23.30
N VAL A 250 9.04 -9.29 -24.45
CA VAL A 250 9.09 -10.75 -24.69
C VAL A 250 10.45 -11.36 -24.34
N SER A 251 11.56 -10.81 -24.87
CA SER A 251 12.90 -11.35 -24.61
C SER A 251 13.34 -11.17 -23.16
N LYS A 252 12.96 -10.05 -22.53
CA LYS A 252 13.27 -9.74 -21.14
C LYS A 252 12.53 -10.67 -20.19
N ILE A 253 11.24 -10.92 -20.44
CA ILE A 253 10.43 -11.86 -19.67
C ILE A 253 10.93 -13.29 -19.86
N GLN A 254 11.26 -13.72 -21.09
CA GLN A 254 11.82 -15.06 -21.33
C GLN A 254 13.13 -15.27 -20.57
N THR A 255 13.99 -14.24 -20.54
CA THR A 255 15.25 -14.25 -19.76
C THR A 255 14.96 -14.32 -18.26
N LEU A 256 14.01 -13.52 -17.78
CA LEU A 256 13.60 -13.49 -16.38
C LEU A 256 13.03 -14.84 -15.91
N LEU A 257 12.22 -15.48 -16.75
CA LEU A 257 11.57 -16.76 -16.45
C LEU A 257 12.46 -17.97 -16.75
N GLY A 258 13.57 -17.80 -17.48
CA GLY A 258 14.43 -18.89 -17.95
C GLY A 258 13.75 -19.85 -18.93
N LYS A 259 12.68 -19.42 -19.61
CA LYS A 259 11.90 -20.24 -20.55
C LYS A 259 11.29 -19.43 -21.68
N SER A 260 10.88 -20.12 -22.75
CA SER A 260 10.02 -19.55 -23.78
C SER A 260 8.59 -19.36 -23.24
N CYS A 261 8.00 -18.18 -23.47
CA CYS A 261 6.60 -17.94 -23.12
C CYS A 261 5.59 -18.29 -24.22
N THR A 262 4.35 -18.41 -23.77
CA THR A 262 3.13 -18.57 -24.56
C THR A 262 2.52 -17.22 -25.00
N GLY A 263 1.45 -17.27 -25.81
CA GLY A 263 0.75 -16.10 -26.34
C GLY A 263 1.31 -15.55 -27.65
N SER A 264 0.68 -14.50 -28.17
CA SER A 264 1.03 -13.85 -29.43
C SER A 264 0.81 -12.34 -29.35
N GLY A 265 1.34 -11.59 -30.33
CA GLY A 265 1.14 -10.13 -30.42
C GLY A 265 1.49 -9.39 -29.13
N GLY A 266 0.64 -8.43 -28.75
CA GLY A 266 0.81 -7.63 -27.53
C GLY A 266 0.62 -8.41 -26.23
N GLU A 267 0.02 -9.60 -26.27
CA GLU A 267 -0.29 -10.43 -25.10
C GLU A 267 0.82 -11.44 -24.75
N LYS A 268 1.77 -11.66 -25.68
CA LYS A 268 2.82 -12.65 -25.54
C LYS A 268 3.62 -12.47 -24.24
N CYS A 269 3.88 -13.57 -23.52
CA CYS A 269 4.50 -13.60 -22.20
C CYS A 269 3.67 -13.04 -21.03
N GLY A 270 2.55 -12.34 -21.26
CA GLY A 270 1.77 -11.74 -20.17
C GLY A 270 1.28 -12.76 -19.13
N LEU A 271 0.64 -13.84 -19.60
CA LEU A 271 0.11 -14.90 -18.74
C LEU A 271 1.23 -15.66 -17.99
N ASP A 272 2.36 -15.94 -18.67
CA ASP A 272 3.49 -16.63 -18.07
C ASP A 272 4.14 -15.80 -16.94
N LEU A 273 4.22 -14.48 -17.13
CA LEU A 273 4.76 -13.56 -16.14
C LEU A 273 3.88 -13.52 -14.90
N VAL A 274 2.59 -13.20 -15.05
CA VAL A 274 1.68 -13.06 -13.90
C VAL A 274 1.49 -14.37 -13.15
N ARG A 275 1.50 -15.51 -13.85
CA ARG A 275 1.46 -16.83 -13.21
C ARG A 275 2.68 -17.01 -12.32
N ASN A 276 3.90 -16.83 -12.85
CA ASN A 276 5.10 -17.08 -12.07
C ASN A 276 5.24 -16.15 -10.86
N ILE A 277 4.99 -14.85 -11.01
CA ILE A 277 5.15 -13.91 -9.88
C ILE A 277 4.06 -14.07 -8.81
N SER A 278 2.96 -14.77 -9.12
CA SER A 278 1.91 -15.11 -8.14
C SER A 278 2.20 -16.35 -7.29
N GLU A 279 3.26 -17.10 -7.64
CA GLU A 279 3.68 -18.30 -6.90
C GLU A 279 4.51 -17.92 -5.67
N ALA A 280 4.05 -18.31 -4.48
CA ALA A 280 4.72 -17.99 -3.22
C ALA A 280 6.17 -18.52 -3.14
N SER A 281 6.41 -19.68 -3.74
CA SER A 281 7.64 -20.46 -3.59
C SER A 281 8.65 -20.29 -4.72
N THR A 282 8.17 -19.91 -5.91
CA THR A 282 8.96 -19.97 -7.15
C THR A 282 8.93 -18.68 -7.95
N SER A 283 8.39 -17.60 -7.37
CA SER A 283 8.43 -16.27 -7.97
C SER A 283 9.89 -15.87 -8.27
N VAL A 284 10.19 -15.65 -9.55
CA VAL A 284 11.53 -15.26 -10.03
C VAL A 284 11.97 -13.88 -9.56
N ILE A 285 11.03 -13.09 -9.03
CA ILE A 285 11.30 -11.78 -8.46
C ILE A 285 11.47 -11.83 -6.93
N GLY A 286 11.20 -12.97 -6.28
CA GLY A 286 11.20 -13.13 -4.83
C GLY A 286 9.79 -12.95 -4.24
N PRO A 287 9.25 -11.72 -4.16
CA PRO A 287 7.90 -11.51 -3.66
C PRO A 287 6.82 -12.18 -4.50
N ARG A 288 5.78 -12.63 -3.80
CA ARG A 288 4.51 -13.03 -4.40
C ARG A 288 3.65 -11.81 -4.68
N VAL A 289 3.13 -11.71 -5.90
CA VAL A 289 2.25 -10.62 -6.35
C VAL A 289 1.03 -11.18 -7.09
N ILE A 290 -0.16 -10.87 -6.57
CA ILE A 290 -1.45 -11.22 -7.18
C ILE A 290 -1.93 -10.05 -8.04
N THR A 291 -2.35 -10.30 -9.28
CA THR A 291 -2.79 -9.26 -10.21
C THR A 291 -4.31 -9.29 -10.34
N HIS A 292 -4.97 -8.22 -9.89
CA HIS A 292 -6.38 -7.95 -10.19
C HIS A 292 -6.47 -7.10 -11.44
N THR A 293 -7.54 -7.26 -12.23
CA THR A 293 -7.71 -6.49 -13.47
C THR A 293 -9.09 -5.84 -13.56
N ILE A 294 -9.14 -4.65 -14.16
CA ILE A 294 -10.36 -3.89 -14.44
C ILE A 294 -10.38 -3.54 -15.93
N GLY A 295 -11.37 -4.05 -16.65
CA GLY A 295 -11.68 -3.62 -18.02
C GLY A 295 -12.61 -2.41 -18.00
N PHE A 296 -12.11 -1.24 -18.35
CA PHE A 296 -12.89 0.02 -18.32
C PHE A 296 -13.43 0.36 -19.71
N ALA A 297 -14.73 0.23 -19.94
CA ALA A 297 -15.38 0.39 -21.26
C ALA A 297 -14.65 -0.41 -22.37
N ALA A 298 -14.03 -1.54 -22.00
CA ALA A 298 -13.18 -2.33 -22.86
C ALA A 298 -13.99 -3.38 -23.66
N ASN A 299 -13.51 -3.72 -24.85
CA ASN A 299 -14.18 -4.71 -25.70
C ASN A 299 -13.96 -6.16 -25.20
N ASN A 300 -14.63 -7.12 -25.83
CA ASN A 300 -14.54 -8.53 -25.44
C ASN A 300 -13.13 -9.12 -25.54
N THR A 301 -12.35 -8.74 -26.56
CA THR A 301 -10.98 -9.22 -26.72
C THR A 301 -10.10 -8.78 -25.55
N ALA A 302 -10.13 -7.49 -25.21
CA ALA A 302 -9.40 -6.91 -24.10
C ALA A 302 -9.84 -7.56 -22.77
N ASN A 303 -11.16 -7.65 -22.54
CA ASN A 303 -11.72 -8.28 -21.34
C ASN A 303 -11.32 -9.75 -21.20
N ASN A 304 -11.25 -10.51 -22.30
CA ASN A 304 -10.80 -11.90 -22.26
C ASN A 304 -9.35 -12.02 -21.77
N PHE A 305 -8.45 -11.17 -22.27
CA PHE A 305 -7.06 -11.18 -21.85
C PHE A 305 -6.89 -10.70 -20.40
N LEU A 306 -7.56 -9.62 -20.01
CA LEU A 306 -7.55 -9.11 -18.62
C LEU A 306 -8.07 -10.17 -17.64
N ASN A 307 -9.17 -10.84 -17.98
CA ASN A 307 -9.71 -11.95 -17.19
C ASN A 307 -8.68 -13.08 -17.03
N GLN A 308 -8.00 -13.47 -18.12
CA GLN A 308 -6.96 -14.49 -18.05
C GLN A 308 -5.77 -14.05 -17.18
N LEU A 309 -5.33 -12.78 -17.24
CA LEU A 309 -4.26 -12.28 -16.37
C LEU A 309 -4.64 -12.39 -14.89
N ALA A 310 -5.88 -12.00 -14.54
CA ALA A 310 -6.37 -12.11 -13.17
C ALA A 310 -6.45 -13.57 -12.71
N LEU A 311 -7.13 -14.42 -13.48
CA LEU A 311 -7.32 -15.84 -13.15
C LEU A 311 -5.98 -16.59 -12.99
N GLN A 312 -5.01 -16.33 -13.86
CA GLN A 312 -3.71 -17.01 -13.82
C GLN A 312 -2.82 -16.56 -12.65
N SER A 313 -3.14 -15.42 -12.00
CA SER A 313 -2.43 -14.93 -10.82
C SER A 313 -3.20 -15.11 -9.51
N GLY A 314 -4.39 -15.71 -9.57
CA GLY A 314 -5.30 -15.83 -8.42
C GLY A 314 -6.00 -14.53 -8.01
N GLY A 315 -6.04 -13.53 -8.90
CA GLY A 315 -6.73 -12.26 -8.69
C GLY A 315 -8.15 -12.22 -9.29
N GLY A 316 -8.89 -11.16 -9.01
CA GLY A 316 -10.22 -10.90 -9.53
C GLY A 316 -10.22 -10.08 -10.82
N PHE A 317 -11.18 -10.36 -11.69
CA PHE A 317 -11.48 -9.55 -12.88
C PHE A 317 -12.79 -8.82 -12.70
N TYR A 318 -12.79 -7.53 -13.05
CA TYR A 318 -13.94 -6.64 -12.92
C TYR A 318 -14.14 -5.85 -14.22
N GLN A 319 -15.38 -5.53 -14.53
CA GLN A 319 -15.74 -4.66 -15.65
C GLN A 319 -16.35 -3.38 -15.10
N ALA A 320 -16.07 -2.26 -15.75
CA ALA A 320 -16.63 -0.96 -15.40
C ALA A 320 -16.88 -0.14 -16.65
N ASP A 321 -18.07 0.43 -16.82
CA ASP A 321 -18.39 1.28 -17.98
C ASP A 321 -18.45 2.77 -17.61
N ASN A 322 -18.43 3.08 -16.32
CA ASN A 322 -18.52 4.44 -15.81
C ASN A 322 -17.81 4.59 -14.44
N SER A 323 -17.79 5.81 -13.91
CA SER A 323 -17.10 6.13 -12.65
C SER A 323 -17.71 5.45 -11.42
N THR A 324 -19.01 5.14 -11.43
CA THR A 324 -19.68 4.42 -10.34
C THR A 324 -19.21 2.97 -10.30
N ASP A 325 -19.25 2.27 -11.44
CA ASP A 325 -18.80 0.90 -11.56
C ASP A 325 -17.31 0.78 -11.22
N LEU A 326 -16.52 1.76 -11.67
CA LEU A 326 -15.09 1.79 -11.38
C LEU A 326 -14.81 1.93 -9.88
N LEU A 327 -15.57 2.79 -9.19
CA LEU A 327 -15.49 2.92 -7.73
C LEU A 327 -15.87 1.62 -7.03
N GLU A 328 -16.92 0.94 -7.50
CA GLU A 328 -17.35 -0.36 -6.96
C GLU A 328 -16.30 -1.45 -7.16
N ALA A 329 -15.68 -1.52 -8.35
CA ALA A 329 -14.59 -2.45 -8.65
C ALA A 329 -13.39 -2.24 -7.70
N PHE A 330 -12.93 -1.00 -7.54
CA PHE A 330 -11.84 -0.70 -6.60
C PHE A 330 -12.20 -1.03 -5.16
N ASN A 331 -13.41 -0.70 -4.70
CA ASN A 331 -13.84 -1.03 -3.34
C ASN A 331 -13.87 -2.55 -3.11
N THR A 332 -14.35 -3.30 -4.10
CA THR A 332 -14.41 -4.77 -4.02
C THR A 332 -13.02 -5.39 -3.95
N ILE A 333 -12.07 -4.90 -4.77
CA ILE A 333 -10.67 -5.35 -4.71
C ILE A 333 -10.04 -5.00 -3.37
N LEU A 334 -10.23 -3.77 -2.88
CA LEU A 334 -9.63 -3.35 -1.60
C LEU A 334 -10.20 -4.12 -0.40
N ARG A 335 -11.46 -4.57 -0.46
CA ARG A 335 -12.04 -5.47 0.55
C ARG A 335 -11.41 -6.86 0.46
N SER A 336 -11.35 -7.45 -0.73
CA SER A 336 -10.78 -8.80 -0.90
C SER A 336 -9.30 -8.87 -0.49
N VAL A 337 -8.54 -7.80 -0.71
CA VAL A 337 -7.14 -7.68 -0.26
C VAL A 337 -7.01 -7.59 1.27
N LYS A 338 -8.02 -7.05 1.96
CA LYS A 338 -8.04 -6.95 3.43
C LYS A 338 -8.60 -8.20 4.11
N ASP A 339 -9.45 -8.95 3.44
CA ASP A 339 -10.16 -10.14 3.96
C ASP A 339 -9.28 -11.41 4.00
N ILE A 340 -8.02 -11.29 4.41
CA ILE A 340 -7.09 -12.42 4.53
C ILE A 340 -7.04 -12.91 5.98
N ASN A 341 -7.21 -14.22 6.18
CA ASN A 341 -7.08 -14.88 7.49
C ASN A 341 -5.67 -14.66 8.04
N ALA A 342 -5.56 -14.12 9.25
CA ALA A 342 -4.28 -13.77 9.84
C ALA A 342 -4.04 -14.51 11.16
N THR A 343 -2.77 -14.85 11.42
CA THR A 343 -2.34 -15.51 12.65
C THR A 343 -1.27 -14.65 13.31
N PHE A 344 -1.67 -13.77 14.22
CA PHE A 344 -0.74 -12.89 14.95
C PHE A 344 -0.41 -13.38 16.37
N VAL A 345 -0.89 -14.57 16.75
CA VAL A 345 -0.83 -15.04 18.14
C VAL A 345 0.15 -16.20 18.28
N SER A 346 1.08 -16.12 19.23
CA SER A 346 2.02 -17.21 19.52
C SER A 346 1.28 -18.49 19.90
N PRO A 347 1.65 -19.66 19.33
CA PRO A 347 0.98 -20.91 19.65
C PRO A 347 1.18 -21.27 21.13
N GLY A 348 0.13 -21.82 21.75
CA GLY A 348 0.21 -22.38 23.09
C GLY A 348 0.67 -23.84 23.05
N VAL A 349 1.75 -24.19 23.75
CA VAL A 349 2.23 -25.57 23.93
C VAL A 349 1.91 -26.04 25.34
N ALA A 350 1.28 -27.21 25.48
CA ALA A 350 1.01 -27.76 26.81
C ALA A 350 2.29 -28.28 27.48
N VAL A 351 2.53 -27.84 28.71
CA VAL A 351 3.54 -28.44 29.60
C VAL A 351 2.89 -29.45 30.54
N ASN A 352 3.50 -30.62 30.72
CA ASN A 352 3.01 -31.63 31.65
C ASN A 352 3.32 -31.22 33.10
N GLN A 353 2.30 -30.95 33.92
CA GLN A 353 2.49 -30.46 35.29
C GLN A 353 3.14 -31.48 36.24
N LEU A 354 3.01 -32.78 35.97
CA LEU A 354 3.63 -33.84 36.78
C LEU A 354 5.09 -34.11 36.40
N ASN A 355 5.50 -33.70 35.19
CA ASN A 355 6.87 -33.87 34.71
C ASN A 355 7.26 -32.67 33.82
N ARG A 356 7.86 -31.66 34.45
CA ARG A 356 8.30 -30.40 33.81
C ARG A 356 9.40 -30.58 32.74
N LEU A 357 9.91 -31.81 32.55
CA LEU A 357 10.84 -32.18 31.48
C LEU A 357 10.13 -32.71 30.21
N THR A 358 8.81 -32.88 30.25
CA THR A 358 8.02 -33.37 29.10
C THR A 358 6.95 -32.35 28.72
N HIS A 359 6.95 -31.93 27.45
CA HIS A 359 5.83 -31.22 26.86
C HIS A 359 4.78 -32.26 26.42
N ARG A 360 3.49 -31.90 26.46
CA ARG A 360 2.53 -32.65 25.63
C ARG A 360 2.76 -32.23 24.19
N ASP A 361 2.50 -33.15 23.28
CA ASP A 361 2.55 -32.95 21.85
C ASP A 361 1.34 -32.17 21.32
N GLU A 362 0.57 -31.47 22.16
CA GLU A 362 -0.61 -30.71 21.74
C GLU A 362 -0.26 -29.23 21.52
N LEU A 363 -0.53 -28.73 20.31
CA LEU A 363 -0.34 -27.35 19.87
C LEU A 363 -1.68 -26.69 19.60
N TYR A 364 -1.85 -25.45 20.07
CA TYR A 364 -3.07 -24.68 19.89
C TYR A 364 -2.80 -23.37 19.18
N PHE A 365 -3.49 -23.15 18.06
CA PHE A 365 -3.41 -21.95 17.25
C PHE A 365 -4.69 -21.15 17.35
N ALA A 366 -4.56 -19.91 17.81
CA ALA A 366 -5.60 -18.91 17.81
C ALA A 366 -5.58 -18.18 16.46
N LEU A 367 -6.69 -18.25 15.73
CA LEU A 367 -6.86 -17.68 14.40
C LEU A 367 -7.95 -16.61 14.42
N PHE A 368 -7.84 -15.59 13.57
CA PHE A 368 -8.91 -14.64 13.33
C PHE A 368 -8.89 -14.09 11.92
N LYS A 369 -10.05 -13.57 11.49
CA LYS A 369 -10.21 -12.92 10.20
C LYS A 369 -10.76 -11.51 10.44
N PRO A 370 -10.01 -10.46 10.07
CA PRO A 370 -10.55 -9.10 10.08
C PRO A 370 -11.83 -9.02 9.23
N SER A 371 -12.84 -8.29 9.71
CA SER A 371 -14.10 -8.11 9.00
C SER A 371 -14.64 -6.69 9.18
N GLU A 372 -15.43 -6.20 8.22
CA GLU A 372 -16.17 -4.94 8.35
C GLU A 372 -17.26 -5.08 9.42
N GLY A 373 -16.93 -4.71 10.65
CA GLY A 373 -17.86 -4.74 11.77
C GLY A 373 -17.15 -4.72 13.12
N ALA A 374 -17.93 -4.64 14.19
CA ALA A 374 -17.42 -4.71 15.57
C ALA A 374 -17.05 -6.13 16.01
N ILE A 375 -17.38 -7.16 15.21
CA ILE A 375 -17.17 -8.57 15.55
C ILE A 375 -16.26 -9.17 14.49
N TRP A 376 -15.05 -9.52 14.88
CA TRP A 376 -14.14 -10.28 14.02
C TRP A 376 -14.30 -11.77 14.36
N PRO A 377 -14.55 -12.62 13.35
CA PRO A 377 -14.59 -14.05 13.59
C PRO A 377 -13.20 -14.56 14.00
N GLY A 378 -13.20 -15.42 15.02
CA GLY A 378 -12.04 -16.13 15.53
C GLY A 378 -12.27 -17.63 15.58
N ASN A 379 -11.19 -18.38 15.75
CA ASN A 379 -11.23 -19.82 15.95
C ASN A 379 -9.99 -20.29 16.75
N LEU A 380 -10.09 -21.46 17.36
CA LEU A 380 -8.99 -22.14 18.02
C LEU A 380 -8.82 -23.52 17.37
N LYS A 381 -7.65 -23.79 16.78
CA LYS A 381 -7.36 -25.06 16.13
C LYS A 381 -6.28 -25.83 16.88
N ARG A 382 -6.48 -27.13 17.04
CA ARG A 382 -5.54 -28.03 17.72
C ARG A 382 -4.81 -28.91 16.72
N TYR A 383 -3.49 -28.98 16.85
CA TYR A 383 -2.56 -29.80 16.07
C TYR A 383 -1.61 -30.57 16.99
N ARG A 384 -0.77 -31.44 16.41
CA ARG A 384 0.21 -32.22 17.15
C ARG A 384 1.63 -31.78 16.81
N LEU A 385 2.51 -31.62 17.80
CA LEU A 385 3.94 -31.42 17.59
C LEU A 385 4.66 -32.78 17.57
N SER A 386 5.45 -33.05 16.55
CA SER A 386 6.30 -34.25 16.45
C SER A 386 7.70 -33.87 15.97
N GLY A 387 8.62 -33.68 16.92
CA GLY A 387 9.94 -33.11 16.61
C GLY A 387 9.79 -31.65 16.18
N ASP A 388 10.26 -31.33 14.99
CA ASP A 388 10.15 -29.99 14.38
C ASP A 388 8.92 -29.84 13.46
N GLU A 389 8.13 -30.91 13.28
CA GLU A 389 6.96 -30.93 12.39
C GLU A 389 5.65 -30.75 13.16
N ILE A 390 4.73 -30.01 12.55
CA ILE A 390 3.37 -29.82 13.05
C ILE A 390 2.46 -30.74 12.24
N LEU A 391 1.89 -31.74 12.89
CA LEU A 391 1.03 -32.75 12.28
C LEU A 391 -0.44 -32.45 12.50
N ASP A 392 -1.22 -32.74 11.47
CA ASP A 392 -2.68 -32.71 11.48
C ASP A 392 -3.27 -33.97 12.15
N LYS A 393 -4.60 -34.04 12.22
CA LYS A 393 -5.33 -35.17 12.81
C LYS A 393 -5.00 -36.52 12.15
N ASN A 394 -4.63 -36.50 10.87
CA ASN A 394 -4.33 -37.66 10.04
C ASN A 394 -2.83 -37.98 10.01
N SER A 395 -2.02 -37.30 10.83
CA SER A 395 -0.54 -37.43 10.84
C SER A 395 0.14 -36.95 9.56
N LEU A 396 -0.51 -36.04 8.82
CA LEU A 396 0.10 -35.32 7.68
C LEU A 396 0.63 -33.97 8.17
N ASN A 397 1.58 -33.38 7.43
CA ASN A 397 2.10 -32.07 7.77
C ASN A 397 0.98 -31.00 7.62
N ALA A 398 0.70 -30.30 8.71
CA ALA A 398 -0.35 -29.29 8.78
C ALA A 398 0.10 -27.93 8.26
N VAL A 399 1.42 -27.70 8.15
CA VAL A 399 2.01 -26.43 7.72
C VAL A 399 2.79 -26.66 6.43
N ASP A 400 2.52 -25.83 5.43
CA ASP A 400 3.29 -25.84 4.19
C ASP A 400 4.72 -25.37 4.48
N SER A 401 5.70 -26.22 4.19
CA SER A 401 7.12 -25.99 4.48
C SER A 401 7.72 -24.78 3.75
N VAL A 402 7.04 -24.26 2.73
CA VAL A 402 7.51 -23.14 1.92
C VAL A 402 6.86 -21.83 2.36
N THR A 403 5.54 -21.84 2.57
CA THR A 403 4.81 -20.63 2.95
C THR A 403 4.79 -20.37 4.45
N GLY A 404 5.00 -21.39 5.27
CA GLY A 404 4.88 -21.31 6.73
C GLY A 404 3.44 -21.19 7.24
N PHE A 405 2.44 -21.21 6.34
CA PHE A 405 1.02 -21.21 6.69
C PHE A 405 0.44 -22.62 6.75
N PHE A 406 -0.77 -22.75 7.29
CA PHE A 406 -1.50 -24.02 7.24
C PHE A 406 -1.69 -24.47 5.79
N ALA A 407 -1.40 -25.75 5.52
CA ALA A 407 -1.73 -26.36 4.24
C ALA A 407 -3.25 -26.30 4.00
N GLU A 408 -3.70 -26.08 2.76
CA GLU A 408 -5.13 -25.98 2.44
C GLU A 408 -5.92 -27.24 2.82
N ASN A 409 -5.28 -28.40 2.70
CA ASN A 409 -5.85 -29.70 3.06
C ASN A 409 -5.56 -30.10 4.53
N ALA A 410 -4.99 -29.21 5.33
CA ALA A 410 -4.71 -29.52 6.73
C ALA A 410 -6.01 -29.77 7.49
N HIS A 411 -5.98 -30.75 8.38
CA HIS A 411 -7.13 -31.16 9.15
C HIS A 411 -6.88 -31.03 10.65
N SER A 412 -7.46 -30.01 11.29
CA SER A 412 -7.32 -29.84 12.74
C SER A 412 -8.02 -30.96 13.53
N TYR A 413 -7.57 -31.22 14.76
CA TYR A 413 -8.08 -32.34 15.57
C TYR A 413 -9.57 -32.24 15.92
N TRP A 414 -10.10 -31.03 15.97
CA TRP A 414 -11.51 -30.79 16.31
C TRP A 414 -12.43 -30.79 15.11
N SER A 415 -11.89 -30.78 13.89
CA SER A 415 -12.70 -30.78 12.67
C SER A 415 -13.22 -32.16 12.29
N THR A 416 -14.22 -32.16 11.43
CA THR A 416 -14.75 -33.35 10.73
C THR A 416 -14.23 -33.43 9.29
N LEU A 417 -14.05 -32.28 8.65
CA LEU A 417 -13.47 -32.09 7.32
C LEU A 417 -12.14 -31.32 7.41
N ALA A 418 -11.39 -31.29 6.31
CA ALA A 418 -10.23 -30.42 6.18
C ALA A 418 -10.65 -28.95 6.33
N ASP A 419 -9.91 -28.20 7.13
CA ASP A 419 -10.27 -26.85 7.54
C ASP A 419 -9.16 -25.82 7.32
N GLY A 420 -7.93 -26.26 7.02
CA GLY A 420 -6.81 -25.40 6.63
C GLY A 420 -6.61 -24.18 7.54
N SER A 421 -6.30 -23.04 6.94
CA SER A 421 -6.22 -21.74 7.62
C SER A 421 -7.58 -21.03 7.80
N GLU A 422 -8.67 -21.60 7.27
CA GLU A 422 -9.97 -20.92 7.25
C GLU A 422 -10.55 -20.79 8.66
N VAL A 423 -10.93 -19.58 9.04
CA VAL A 423 -11.34 -19.28 10.42
C VAL A 423 -12.78 -19.73 10.66
N SER A 424 -13.64 -19.61 9.65
CA SER A 424 -15.05 -20.04 9.75
C SER A 424 -15.19 -21.56 9.82
N GLU A 425 -14.18 -22.31 9.38
CA GLU A 425 -14.25 -23.76 9.27
C GLU A 425 -13.52 -24.47 10.41
N GLY A 426 -14.14 -25.54 10.89
CA GLY A 426 -13.47 -26.48 11.79
C GLY A 426 -13.08 -25.91 13.16
N GLY A 427 -12.04 -26.48 13.76
CA GLY A 427 -11.51 -26.04 15.04
C GLY A 427 -12.51 -26.15 16.20
N ALA A 428 -12.33 -25.29 17.20
CA ALA A 428 -13.24 -25.19 18.33
C ALA A 428 -14.59 -24.58 17.93
N ALA A 429 -14.59 -23.69 16.93
CA ALA A 429 -15.81 -23.04 16.47
C ALA A 429 -16.83 -24.06 15.94
N SER A 430 -16.41 -25.09 15.19
CA SER A 430 -17.29 -26.16 14.71
C SER A 430 -17.83 -27.09 15.81
N ARG A 431 -17.26 -27.02 17.01
CA ARG A 431 -17.71 -27.79 18.18
C ARG A 431 -18.75 -27.05 19.00
N LEU A 432 -19.04 -25.80 18.67
CA LEU A 432 -20.07 -25.01 19.31
C LEU A 432 -21.47 -25.47 18.85
N GLY A 433 -21.96 -26.57 19.42
CA GLY A 433 -23.29 -27.11 19.15
C GLY A 433 -24.40 -26.59 20.06
N GLY A 434 -25.59 -27.16 19.88
CA GLY A 434 -26.84 -26.75 20.53
C GLY A 434 -27.05 -27.01 22.01
N ASN A 435 -26.13 -27.74 22.64
CA ASN A 435 -26.25 -28.10 24.05
C ASN A 435 -25.59 -27.03 24.94
N ARG A 436 -25.88 -25.74 24.70
CA ARG A 436 -25.44 -24.66 25.58
C ARG A 436 -26.49 -24.43 26.65
N ASN A 437 -26.17 -24.81 27.89
CA ASN A 437 -26.98 -24.44 29.05
C ASN A 437 -26.52 -23.06 29.51
N ILE A 438 -27.22 -22.01 29.06
CA ILE A 438 -26.93 -20.63 29.44
C ILE A 438 -27.94 -20.20 30.51
N TYR A 439 -27.44 -19.60 31.59
CA TYR A 439 -28.27 -19.10 32.67
C TYR A 439 -27.98 -17.60 32.88
N VAL A 440 -29.03 -16.81 33.04
CA VAL A 440 -28.98 -15.39 33.40
C VAL A 440 -29.61 -15.22 34.78
N PHE A 441 -28.96 -14.47 35.66
CA PHE A 441 -29.40 -14.27 37.04
C PHE A 441 -28.98 -12.89 37.53
N ASN A 442 -29.79 -12.30 38.41
CA ASN A 442 -29.58 -10.99 39.01
C ASN A 442 -29.60 -11.03 40.56
N ASP A 443 -29.87 -12.19 41.14
CA ASP A 443 -29.98 -12.41 42.59
C ASP A 443 -28.99 -13.46 43.08
N THR A 444 -28.67 -13.42 44.38
CA THR A 444 -27.88 -14.46 45.04
C THR A 444 -28.66 -15.77 45.16
N GLY A 445 -28.01 -16.90 44.90
CA GLY A 445 -28.62 -18.22 45.07
C GLY A 445 -28.08 -19.26 44.07
N SER A 446 -28.83 -20.36 43.88
CA SER A 446 -28.50 -21.36 42.87
C SER A 446 -28.69 -20.79 41.46
N ILE A 447 -27.63 -20.80 40.66
CA ILE A 447 -27.62 -20.30 39.28
C ILE A 447 -28.33 -21.29 38.34
N VAL A 448 -28.11 -22.59 38.52
CA VAL A 448 -28.63 -23.66 37.65
C VAL A 448 -30.05 -24.04 38.05
N ARG A 449 -31.03 -23.28 37.54
CA ARG A 449 -32.48 -23.52 37.76
C ARG A 449 -33.28 -23.03 36.54
N SER A 450 -34.46 -23.60 36.31
CA SER A 450 -35.33 -23.26 35.17
C SER A 450 -35.68 -21.77 35.08
N ALA A 451 -35.88 -21.12 36.23
CA ALA A 451 -36.18 -19.69 36.28
C ALA A 451 -35.07 -18.78 35.71
N ASN A 452 -33.81 -19.25 35.74
CA ASN A 452 -32.65 -18.52 35.24
C ASN A 452 -32.27 -18.95 33.81
N GLU A 453 -32.92 -19.96 33.24
CA GLU A 453 -32.52 -20.53 31.95
C GLU A 453 -32.75 -19.51 30.81
N LEU A 454 -31.70 -19.22 30.05
CA LEU A 454 -31.79 -18.33 28.90
C LEU A 454 -32.47 -19.09 27.75
N HIS A 455 -33.78 -18.98 27.66
CA HIS A 455 -34.62 -19.63 26.66
C HIS A 455 -35.83 -18.76 26.33
N GLU A 456 -36.29 -18.80 25.08
CA GLU A 456 -37.47 -18.05 24.61
C GLU A 456 -38.74 -18.31 25.45
N ASN A 457 -38.88 -19.54 25.97
CA ASN A 457 -40.00 -19.98 26.81
C ASN A 457 -39.91 -19.45 28.25
N ASN A 458 -38.78 -18.90 28.68
CA ASN A 458 -38.62 -18.36 30.02
C ASN A 458 -39.22 -16.95 30.12
N THR A 459 -40.45 -16.86 30.61
CA THR A 459 -41.17 -15.59 30.76
C THR A 459 -40.57 -14.63 31.79
N ASN A 460 -39.60 -15.06 32.61
CA ASN A 460 -38.92 -14.18 33.57
C ASN A 460 -37.93 -13.22 32.89
N ILE A 461 -37.50 -13.53 31.66
CA ILE A 461 -36.68 -12.62 30.87
C ILE A 461 -37.63 -11.76 30.05
N THR A 462 -37.74 -10.47 30.34
CA THR A 462 -38.75 -9.57 29.76
C THR A 462 -38.15 -8.64 28.70
N ASN A 463 -39.01 -7.96 27.92
CA ASN A 463 -38.57 -6.94 26.96
C ASN A 463 -37.82 -5.78 27.65
N THR A 464 -38.15 -5.49 28.91
CA THR A 464 -37.47 -4.46 29.71
C THR A 464 -36.06 -4.89 30.10
N ASP A 465 -35.83 -6.18 30.40
CA ASP A 465 -34.50 -6.68 30.75
C ASP A 465 -33.52 -6.59 29.56
N LEU A 466 -34.04 -6.70 28.34
CA LEU A 466 -33.27 -6.54 27.09
C LEU A 466 -33.24 -5.09 26.59
N ALA A 467 -33.95 -4.17 27.25
CA ALA A 467 -34.10 -2.76 26.86
C ALA A 467 -34.71 -2.54 25.46
N ILE A 468 -35.63 -3.41 25.02
CA ILE A 468 -36.25 -3.38 23.68
C ILE A 468 -37.74 -2.99 23.67
N GLN A 469 -38.29 -2.51 24.79
CA GLN A 469 -39.72 -2.19 24.90
C GLN A 469 -40.24 -1.14 23.90
N GLY A 470 -39.34 -0.33 23.31
CA GLY A 470 -39.68 0.69 22.32
C GLY A 470 -39.58 0.23 20.87
N GLU A 471 -39.12 -1.01 20.63
CA GLU A 471 -38.92 -1.54 19.28
C GLU A 471 -40.23 -2.01 18.65
N THR A 472 -40.27 -1.98 17.31
CA THR A 472 -41.39 -2.55 16.56
C THR A 472 -41.34 -4.08 16.72
N ASP A 473 -42.46 -4.71 17.06
CA ASP A 473 -42.57 -6.15 17.32
C ASP A 473 -41.61 -6.68 18.41
N ALA A 474 -41.53 -5.99 19.54
CA ALA A 474 -40.64 -6.30 20.67
C ALA A 474 -40.66 -7.77 21.13
N ASP A 475 -41.81 -8.46 21.08
CA ASP A 475 -41.91 -9.87 21.47
C ASP A 475 -41.22 -10.81 20.48
N ALA A 476 -41.32 -10.53 19.18
CA ALA A 476 -40.61 -11.28 18.15
C ALA A 476 -39.10 -11.00 18.21
N LEU A 477 -38.72 -9.74 18.46
CA LEU A 477 -37.32 -9.36 18.66
C LEU A 477 -36.73 -10.02 19.90
N ARG A 478 -37.48 -10.11 21.00
CA ARG A 478 -37.08 -10.84 22.21
C ARG A 478 -36.76 -12.29 21.91
N ASP A 479 -37.67 -12.99 21.23
CA ASP A 479 -37.47 -14.40 20.83
C ASP A 479 -36.21 -14.56 19.97
N ALA A 480 -36.02 -13.68 18.98
CA ALA A 480 -34.84 -13.68 18.13
C ALA A 480 -33.53 -13.42 18.92
N ILE A 481 -33.52 -12.47 19.85
CA ILE A 481 -32.35 -12.17 20.69
C ILE A 481 -32.00 -13.36 21.59
N LEU A 482 -32.99 -13.99 22.21
CA LEU A 482 -32.76 -15.14 23.10
C LEU A 482 -32.23 -16.34 22.30
N LYS A 483 -32.80 -16.63 21.14
CA LYS A 483 -32.29 -17.66 20.21
C LYS A 483 -30.85 -17.36 19.76
N TRP A 484 -30.59 -16.12 19.35
CA TRP A 484 -29.24 -15.69 18.93
C TRP A 484 -28.22 -15.80 20.06
N THR A 485 -28.60 -15.41 21.28
CA THR A 485 -27.73 -15.46 22.47
C THR A 485 -27.42 -16.91 22.88
N ARG A 486 -28.37 -17.83 22.70
CA ARG A 486 -28.14 -19.28 22.83
C ARG A 486 -27.22 -19.86 21.75
N GLY A 487 -27.01 -19.13 20.66
CA GLY A 487 -26.14 -19.51 19.56
C GLY A 487 -26.87 -20.09 18.35
N LEU A 488 -28.18 -19.86 18.20
CA LEU A 488 -28.88 -20.17 16.94
C LEU A 488 -28.57 -19.11 15.87
N ASP A 489 -28.48 -19.53 14.62
CA ASP A 489 -28.21 -18.66 13.48
C ASP A 489 -29.48 -17.98 12.95
N VAL A 490 -30.07 -17.09 13.73
CA VAL A 490 -31.33 -16.42 13.37
C VAL A 490 -31.23 -15.50 12.12
N LYS A 491 -30.04 -15.32 11.53
CA LYS A 491 -29.78 -14.43 10.40
C LYS A 491 -29.26 -15.14 9.14
N ASP A 492 -29.18 -16.48 9.13
CA ASP A 492 -28.60 -17.24 8.00
C ASP A 492 -27.19 -16.71 7.65
N SER A 493 -26.32 -16.66 8.67
CA SER A 493 -24.98 -16.08 8.58
C SER A 493 -24.05 -16.93 7.70
N ASN A 494 -24.38 -18.21 7.48
CA ASN A 494 -23.67 -19.14 6.60
C ASN A 494 -24.27 -19.19 5.18
N GLY A 495 -25.44 -18.59 4.94
CA GLY A 495 -26.07 -18.50 3.62
C GLY A 495 -26.61 -19.82 3.09
N ASP A 496 -26.92 -20.79 3.98
CA ASP A 496 -27.47 -22.09 3.60
C ASP A 496 -29.02 -22.10 3.58
N GLY A 497 -29.65 -20.98 3.95
CA GLY A 497 -31.10 -20.82 3.99
C GLY A 497 -31.76 -21.35 5.25
N SER A 498 -31.00 -21.85 6.22
CA SER A 498 -31.46 -22.23 7.56
C SER A 498 -31.32 -21.05 8.53
N THR A 499 -32.29 -20.93 9.44
CA THR A 499 -32.22 -20.01 10.58
C THR A 499 -32.36 -20.73 11.93
N THR A 500 -32.28 -22.06 11.89
CA THR A 500 -32.52 -22.95 13.03
C THR A 500 -31.29 -23.77 13.44
N ASP A 501 -30.24 -23.69 12.64
CA ASP A 501 -28.92 -24.26 12.89
C ASP A 501 -28.13 -23.40 13.87
N TYR A 502 -26.96 -23.90 14.26
CA TYR A 502 -26.12 -23.27 15.27
C TYR A 502 -25.02 -22.45 14.63
N ARG A 503 -24.86 -21.24 15.16
CA ARG A 503 -23.80 -20.33 14.78
C ARG A 503 -22.45 -20.85 15.29
N SER A 504 -21.67 -21.41 14.38
CA SER A 504 -20.31 -21.90 14.60
C SER A 504 -19.30 -20.74 14.58
N GLN A 505 -19.51 -19.72 15.41
CA GLN A 505 -18.65 -18.53 15.46
C GLN A 505 -18.10 -18.29 16.86
N MET A 506 -16.80 -18.01 16.93
CA MET A 506 -16.12 -17.46 18.11
C MET A 506 -15.66 -16.03 17.79
N GLY A 507 -15.50 -15.21 18.83
CA GLY A 507 -14.85 -13.90 18.68
C GLY A 507 -13.35 -14.05 18.47
N ASP A 508 -12.73 -13.03 17.90
CA ASP A 508 -11.29 -13.01 17.67
C ASP A 508 -10.47 -13.10 18.97
N PRO A 509 -9.40 -13.90 19.00
CA PRO A 509 -8.44 -13.92 20.09
C PRO A 509 -7.24 -12.99 19.82
N ILE A 510 -7.41 -11.81 19.20
CA ILE A 510 -6.30 -10.98 18.66
C ILE A 510 -5.21 -10.60 19.67
N HIS A 511 -5.50 -10.66 20.97
CA HIS A 511 -4.54 -10.46 22.06
C HIS A 511 -4.58 -11.55 23.13
N SER A 512 -5.05 -12.75 22.77
CA SER A 512 -5.34 -13.83 23.72
C SER A 512 -4.49 -15.05 23.41
N GLN A 513 -3.60 -15.42 24.32
CA GLN A 513 -2.85 -16.67 24.22
C GLN A 513 -3.67 -17.83 24.81
N PRO A 514 -3.82 -18.97 24.11
CA PRO A 514 -4.44 -20.15 24.68
C PRO A 514 -3.64 -20.64 25.90
N ILE A 515 -4.30 -20.71 27.06
CA ILE A 515 -3.73 -21.30 28.29
C ILE A 515 -4.43 -22.63 28.54
N ILE A 516 -3.63 -23.66 28.80
CA ILE A 516 -4.14 -24.99 29.11
C ILE A 516 -4.26 -25.10 30.63
N VAL A 517 -5.52 -25.17 31.09
CA VAL A 517 -5.86 -25.39 32.50
C VAL A 517 -6.24 -26.86 32.64
N ASN A 518 -5.40 -27.63 33.34
CA ASN A 518 -5.66 -29.03 33.67
C ASN A 518 -6.07 -29.16 35.14
#